data_AF-A0A672L602-F1
#
_entry.id   AF-A0A672L602-F1
#
_cell.length_a   1.000
_cell.length_b   1.000
_cell.length_c   1.000
_cell.angle_alpha   90.00
_cell.angle_beta   90.00
_cell.angle_gamma   90.00
#
_symmetry.space_group_name_H-M   'P 1'
#
loop_
_entity.id
_entity.type
_entity.pdbx_description
1 polymer ?
#
loop_
_entity_poly.entity_id
_entity_poly.type
_entity_poly.pdbx_seq_one_letter_code
_entity_poly.pdbx_strand_id
1 'polypeptide(L)'
;WEEYFPTHPSDELTTGHRIIEETASEMDRKSFQCLENGFHGDSVPSSGTVKKPRALRLLINARERRRMHDLNDALDDLRAVIPYTPNQNVKKLSKIATLLLAKNHILMQARALKEMRRIVEQNVTRNIMTPHIFSD
;
A
#
# COMPACT_ATOMS: atom_id res chain seq x y z
N TRP A 1 -29.60 -44.67 24.35
CA TRP A 1 -28.48 -45.01 25.23
C TRP A 1 -27.35 -45.55 24.37
N GLU A 2 -26.47 -44.66 23.92
CA GLU A 2 -25.02 -44.90 23.83
C GLU A 2 -24.34 -43.55 23.55
N GLU A 3 -23.56 -43.10 24.52
CA GLU A 3 -22.78 -41.86 24.52
C GLU A 3 -21.56 -42.02 23.61
N TYR A 4 -21.40 -41.11 22.64
CA TYR A 4 -20.12 -40.92 21.94
C TYR A 4 -19.33 -39.86 22.70
N PHE A 5 -18.40 -40.27 23.56
CA PHE A 5 -17.43 -39.39 24.21
C PHE A 5 -16.29 -39.04 23.23
N PRO A 6 -16.04 -37.76 22.91
CA PRO A 6 -14.83 -37.37 22.20
C PRO A 6 -13.64 -37.40 23.15
N THR A 7 -12.62 -38.18 22.82
CA THR A 7 -11.34 -38.25 23.53
C THR A 7 -10.54 -36.95 23.37
N HIS A 8 -10.09 -36.42 24.51
CA HIS A 8 -9.00 -35.45 24.78
C HIS A 8 -8.59 -34.37 23.73
N PRO A 9 -8.62 -33.08 24.11
CA PRO A 9 -8.13 -31.97 23.29
C PRO A 9 -6.64 -31.71 23.57
N SER A 10 -5.73 -32.10 22.67
CA SER A 10 -4.33 -31.62 22.76
C SER A 10 -3.58 -31.40 21.44
N ASP A 11 -4.07 -31.86 20.27
CA ASP A 11 -3.19 -31.93 19.09
C ASP A 11 -3.53 -31.01 17.90
N GLU A 12 -4.31 -29.93 18.09
CA GLU A 12 -4.72 -29.04 16.99
C GLU A 12 -4.20 -27.58 17.05
N LEU A 13 -3.12 -27.29 17.78
CA LEU A 13 -2.62 -25.91 17.90
C LEU A 13 -1.24 -25.58 17.34
N THR A 14 -0.56 -26.52 16.66
CA THR A 14 0.84 -26.31 16.26
C THR A 14 1.01 -25.88 14.79
N THR A 15 0.01 -26.08 13.92
CA THR A 15 0.16 -25.80 12.47
C THR A 15 -0.06 -24.33 12.09
N GLY A 16 -0.68 -23.51 12.95
CA GLY A 16 -0.95 -22.09 12.67
C GLY A 16 0.21 -21.13 12.94
N HIS A 17 1.30 -21.59 13.58
CA HIS A 17 2.35 -20.72 14.11
C HIS A 17 3.48 -20.39 13.11
N ARG A 18 3.50 -21.00 11.92
CA ARG A 18 4.68 -20.93 11.03
C ARG A 18 4.55 -19.95 9.84
N ILE A 19 3.42 -19.28 9.66
CA ILE A 19 3.19 -18.45 8.45
C ILE A 19 3.52 -16.95 8.64
N ILE A 20 3.81 -16.49 9.87
CA ILE A 20 3.96 -15.04 10.15
C ILE A 20 5.42 -14.58 10.28
N GLU A 21 6.42 -15.47 10.16
CA GLU A 21 7.82 -15.08 10.30
C GLU A 21 8.49 -14.64 8.98
N GLU A 22 7.98 -15.10 7.84
CA GLU A 22 8.75 -15.06 6.60
C GLU A 22 8.67 -13.72 5.83
N THR A 23 7.72 -12.83 6.16
CA THR A 23 7.52 -11.55 5.44
C THR A 23 7.83 -10.29 6.26
N ALA A 24 8.39 -10.41 7.46
CA ALA A 24 8.75 -9.25 8.28
C ALA A 24 10.10 -8.65 7.84
N SER A 25 10.09 -7.35 7.52
CA SER A 25 11.29 -6.52 7.38
C SER A 25 12.20 -6.66 8.60
N GLU A 26 13.51 -6.63 8.40
CA GLU A 26 14.54 -6.94 9.39
C GLU A 26 14.52 -5.97 10.60
N MET A 27 14.04 -4.73 10.39
CA MET A 27 13.77 -3.74 11.44
C MET A 27 12.65 -4.17 12.39
N ASP A 28 11.67 -4.90 11.85
CA ASP A 28 10.57 -5.42 12.64
C ASP A 28 11.01 -6.61 13.48
N ARG A 29 11.79 -7.54 12.90
CA ARG A 29 12.39 -8.65 13.67
C ARG A 29 13.20 -8.14 14.87
N LYS A 30 13.94 -7.03 14.71
CA LYS A 30 14.63 -6.37 15.83
C LYS A 30 13.67 -5.78 16.87
N SER A 31 12.53 -5.20 16.47
CA SER A 31 11.50 -4.77 17.42
C SER A 31 10.79 -5.95 18.12
N PHE A 32 10.59 -7.08 17.42
CA PHE A 32 10.11 -8.35 18.01
C PHE A 32 11.11 -8.87 19.06
N GLN A 33 12.40 -8.89 18.71
CA GLN A 33 13.47 -9.39 19.58
C GLN A 33 13.75 -8.47 20.77
N CYS A 34 13.63 -7.13 20.64
CA CYS A 34 13.71 -6.21 21.77
C CYS A 34 12.54 -6.36 22.76
N LEU A 35 11.36 -6.79 22.30
CA LEU A 35 10.22 -7.07 23.17
C LEU A 35 10.38 -8.40 23.92
N GLU A 36 11.05 -9.38 23.31
CA GLU A 36 11.39 -10.67 23.91
C GLU A 36 12.57 -10.55 24.90
N ASN A 37 13.58 -9.74 24.55
CA ASN A 37 14.76 -9.50 25.39
C ASN A 37 14.48 -8.61 26.60
N GLY A 38 13.31 -7.94 26.66
CA GLY A 38 12.84 -7.18 27.82
C GLY A 38 12.32 -8.03 28.99
N PHE A 39 12.43 -9.36 28.92
CA PHE A 39 11.95 -10.29 29.96
C PHE A 39 13.06 -11.18 30.53
N HIS A 40 14.27 -10.65 30.70
CA HIS A 40 15.29 -11.27 31.56
C HIS A 40 15.29 -10.57 32.93
N GLY A 41 14.25 -10.87 33.71
CA GLY A 41 14.18 -10.53 35.12
C GLY A 41 13.86 -11.80 35.89
N ASP A 42 14.86 -12.35 36.59
CA ASP A 42 14.71 -13.47 37.51
C ASP A 42 13.66 -13.14 38.58
N SER A 43 12.42 -13.55 38.33
CA SER A 43 11.40 -13.76 39.37
C SER A 43 10.20 -14.43 38.71
N VAL A 44 9.98 -15.69 39.09
CA VAL A 44 8.85 -16.53 38.68
C VAL A 44 7.53 -15.81 38.94
N PRO A 45 6.67 -15.56 37.93
CA PRO A 45 5.27 -15.25 38.17
C PRO A 45 4.49 -16.55 38.06
N SER A 46 4.15 -17.11 39.22
CA SER A 46 3.01 -18.00 39.37
C SER A 46 1.74 -17.27 38.92
N SER A 47 0.88 -17.96 38.17
CA SER A 47 -0.52 -17.61 37.83
C SER A 47 -0.78 -16.66 36.64
N GLY A 48 -1.50 -17.18 35.64
CA GLY A 48 -2.43 -16.39 34.81
C GLY A 48 -1.98 -16.03 33.39
N THR A 49 -2.48 -16.76 32.41
CA THR A 49 -2.29 -16.71 30.94
C THR A 49 -2.79 -15.43 30.21
N VAL A 50 -2.67 -14.23 30.80
CA VAL A 50 -3.35 -13.01 30.30
C VAL A 50 -2.43 -12.03 29.53
N LYS A 51 -1.14 -12.31 29.38
CA LYS A 51 -0.19 -11.39 28.70
C LYS A 51 -0.15 -11.50 27.15
N LYS A 52 -0.55 -12.66 26.60
CA LYS A 52 -0.51 -12.94 25.15
C LYS A 52 -1.44 -12.04 24.31
N PRO A 53 -2.70 -11.76 24.72
CA PRO A 53 -3.61 -10.95 23.90
C PRO A 53 -3.16 -9.49 23.74
N ARG A 54 -2.55 -8.89 24.78
CA ARG A 54 -2.07 -7.50 24.73
C ARG A 54 -0.87 -7.35 23.79
N ALA A 55 0.08 -8.27 23.85
CA ALA A 55 1.24 -8.28 22.96
C ALA A 55 0.81 -8.42 21.50
N LEU A 56 -0.09 -9.37 21.20
CA LEU A 56 -0.64 -9.56 19.84
C LEU A 56 -1.33 -8.30 19.32
N ARG A 57 -2.14 -7.62 20.14
CA ARG A 57 -2.77 -6.34 19.76
C ARG A 57 -1.74 -5.27 19.38
N LEU A 58 -0.65 -5.16 20.14
CA LEU A 58 0.42 -4.20 19.85
C LEU A 58 1.14 -4.52 18.54
N LEU A 59 1.41 -5.80 18.28
CA LEU A 59 2.04 -6.27 17.05
C LEU A 59 1.17 -6.01 15.82
N ILE A 60 -0.13 -6.31 15.90
CA ILE A 60 -1.10 -6.01 14.84
C ILE A 60 -1.15 -4.51 14.57
N ASN A 61 -1.21 -3.67 15.61
CA ASN A 61 -1.22 -2.22 15.45
C ASN A 61 0.08 -1.69 14.84
N ALA A 62 1.24 -2.26 15.19
CA ALA A 62 2.52 -1.88 14.61
C ALA A 62 2.58 -2.23 13.12
N ARG A 63 2.12 -3.42 12.74
CA ARG A 63 2.01 -3.84 11.34
C ARG A 63 1.09 -2.92 10.55
N GLU A 64 -0.09 -2.59 11.08
CA GLU A 64 -1.04 -1.71 10.39
C GLU A 64 -0.49 -0.28 10.23
N ARG A 65 0.25 0.23 11.21
CA ARG A 65 0.95 1.53 11.07
C ARG A 65 1.91 1.51 9.90
N ARG A 66 2.73 0.47 9.77
CA ARG A 66 3.67 0.34 8.63
C ARG A 66 2.94 0.29 7.30
N ARG A 67 1.91 -0.55 7.17
CA ARG A 67 1.05 -0.58 5.98
C ARG A 67 0.48 0.80 5.64
N MET A 68 0.08 1.57 6.66
CA MET A 68 -0.47 2.91 6.46
C MET A 68 0.60 3.94 6.06
N HIS A 69 1.84 3.78 6.52
CA HIS A 69 2.97 4.58 6.06
C HIS A 69 3.26 4.31 4.58
N ASP A 70 3.38 3.05 4.18
CA ASP A 70 3.60 2.68 2.76
C ASP A 70 2.51 3.25 1.85
N LEU A 71 1.24 3.19 2.30
CA LEU A 71 0.11 3.76 1.57
C LEU A 71 0.20 5.30 1.45
N ASN A 72 0.60 5.98 2.52
CA ASN A 72 0.72 7.43 2.50
C ASN A 72 1.90 7.90 1.65
N ASP A 73 3.00 7.14 1.65
CA ASP A 73 4.18 7.43 0.82
C ASP A 73 3.82 7.32 -0.66
N ALA A 74 3.13 6.25 -1.07
CA ALA A 74 2.62 6.11 -2.43
C ALA A 74 1.65 7.25 -2.84
N LEU A 75 0.87 7.78 -1.89
CA LEU A 75 -0.02 8.91 -2.15
C LEU A 75 0.75 10.24 -2.26
N ASP A 76 1.88 10.40 -1.57
CA ASP A 76 2.77 11.55 -1.70
C ASP A 76 3.53 11.49 -3.04
N ASP A 77 3.97 10.31 -3.49
CA ASP A 77 4.51 10.10 -4.84
C ASP A 77 3.49 10.48 -5.92
N LEU A 78 2.22 10.10 -5.73
CA LEU A 78 1.15 10.52 -6.62
C LEU A 78 0.98 12.04 -6.66
N ARG A 79 1.14 12.75 -5.52
CA ARG A 79 1.07 14.22 -5.51
C ARG A 79 2.20 14.84 -6.33
N ALA A 80 3.40 14.28 -6.27
CA ALA A 80 4.56 14.82 -6.98
C ALA A 80 4.37 14.89 -8.50
N VAL A 81 3.57 13.98 -9.07
CA VAL A 81 3.32 13.90 -10.52
C VAL A 81 2.03 14.59 -10.97
N ILE A 82 1.18 15.06 -10.05
CA ILE A 82 -0.03 15.80 -10.40
C ILE A 82 0.33 17.25 -10.71
N PRO A 83 -0.12 17.81 -11.85
CA PRO A 83 0.07 19.21 -12.14
C PRO A 83 -0.82 20.07 -11.25
N TYR A 84 -0.27 20.56 -10.13
CA TYR A 84 -0.88 21.56 -9.27
C TYR A 84 0.20 22.47 -8.67
N THR A 85 -0.07 23.76 -8.58
CA THR A 85 0.79 24.70 -7.86
C THR A 85 0.37 24.74 -6.40
N PRO A 86 1.24 24.38 -5.43
CA PRO A 86 0.92 24.56 -4.03
C PRO A 86 0.67 26.05 -3.75
N ASN A 87 -0.49 26.38 -3.18
CA ASN A 87 -0.69 27.73 -2.64
C ASN A 87 0.28 27.94 -1.48
N GLN A 88 0.85 29.14 -1.37
CA GLN A 88 1.88 29.47 -0.36
C GLN A 88 1.42 29.20 1.09
N ASN A 89 0.11 29.09 1.32
CA ASN A 89 -0.51 28.80 2.61
C ASN A 89 -1.03 27.35 2.79
N VAL A 90 -0.96 26.49 1.77
CA VAL A 90 -1.49 25.10 1.81
C VAL A 90 -0.36 24.10 1.57
N LYS A 91 0.09 23.45 2.66
CA LYS A 91 1.29 22.59 2.66
C LYS A 91 1.15 21.29 1.83
N LYS A 92 -0.04 20.68 1.75
CA LYS A 92 -0.32 19.44 0.97
C LYS A 92 -1.78 19.35 0.54
N LEU A 93 -2.05 18.78 -0.64
CA LEU A 93 -3.41 18.42 -1.05
C LEU A 93 -4.02 17.34 -0.14
N SER A 94 -5.33 17.42 0.10
CA SER A 94 -6.08 16.36 0.81
C SER A 94 -6.07 15.05 0.01
N LYS A 95 -6.34 13.91 0.68
CA LYS A 95 -6.38 12.59 0.02
C LYS A 95 -7.40 12.56 -1.12
N ILE A 96 -8.60 13.07 -0.87
CA ILE A 96 -9.67 13.13 -1.88
C ILE A 96 -9.32 14.05 -3.05
N ALA A 97 -8.76 15.23 -2.77
CA ALA A 97 -8.37 16.16 -3.83
C ALA A 97 -7.28 15.54 -4.72
N THR A 98 -6.28 14.88 -4.11
CA THR A 98 -5.20 14.18 -4.82
C THR A 98 -5.77 13.14 -5.80
N LEU A 99 -6.71 12.29 -5.35
CA LEU A 99 -7.30 11.25 -6.19
C LEU A 99 -8.17 11.84 -7.33
N LEU A 100 -8.92 12.91 -7.06
CA LEU A 100 -9.74 13.58 -8.07
C LEU A 100 -8.86 14.24 -9.15
N LEU A 101 -7.81 14.95 -8.75
CA LEU A 101 -6.89 15.58 -9.70
C LEU A 101 -6.14 14.52 -10.52
N ALA A 102 -5.68 13.42 -9.91
CA ALA A 102 -5.04 12.33 -10.62
C ALA A 102 -5.94 11.74 -11.72
N LYS A 103 -7.20 11.45 -11.39
CA LYS A 103 -8.19 10.95 -12.36
C LYS A 103 -8.37 11.94 -13.52
N ASN A 104 -8.54 13.23 -13.20
CA ASN A 104 -8.74 14.26 -14.22
C ASN A 104 -7.52 14.43 -15.12
N HIS A 105 -6.31 14.34 -14.53
CA HIS A 105 -5.06 14.43 -15.26
C HIS A 105 -4.92 13.31 -16.29
N ILE A 106 -5.20 12.05 -15.90
CA ILE A 106 -5.20 10.90 -16.82
C ILE A 106 -6.18 11.12 -17.98
N LEU A 107 -7.41 11.55 -17.68
CA LEU A 107 -8.44 11.78 -18.70
C LEU A 107 -8.03 12.90 -19.68
N MET A 108 -7.43 13.97 -19.18
CA MET A 108 -6.95 15.07 -20.00
C MET A 108 -5.80 14.62 -20.92
N GLN A 109 -4.82 13.88 -20.38
CA GLN A 109 -3.71 13.34 -21.17
C GLN A 109 -4.23 12.41 -22.28
N ALA A 110 -5.17 11.52 -21.97
CA ALA A 110 -5.78 10.63 -22.97
C ALA A 110 -6.49 11.41 -24.09
N ARG A 111 -7.23 12.47 -23.75
CA ARG A 111 -7.87 13.36 -24.74
C ARG A 111 -6.83 14.09 -25.60
N ALA A 112 -5.78 14.62 -24.99
CA ALA A 112 -4.71 15.31 -25.69
C ALA A 112 -3.99 14.38 -26.68
N LEU A 113 -3.66 13.15 -26.27
CA LEU A 113 -3.06 12.14 -27.15
C LEU A 113 -3.95 11.78 -28.34
N LYS A 114 -5.26 11.60 -28.11
CA LYS A 114 -6.23 11.34 -29.18
C LYS A 114 -6.28 12.49 -30.19
N GLU A 115 -6.28 13.72 -29.71
CA GLU A 115 -6.34 14.90 -30.56
C GLU A 115 -5.04 15.09 -31.36
N MET A 116 -3.88 14.88 -30.75
CA MET A 116 -2.60 14.94 -31.44
C MET A 116 -2.52 13.89 -32.56
N ARG A 117 -2.99 12.66 -32.31
CA ARG A 117 -3.07 11.61 -33.35
C ARG A 117 -3.94 12.05 -34.53
N ARG A 118 -5.13 12.60 -34.25
CA ARG A 118 -6.05 13.12 -35.27
C ARG A 118 -5.40 14.22 -36.12
N ILE A 119 -4.68 15.15 -35.49
CA ILE A 119 -3.97 16.23 -36.18
C ILE A 119 -2.87 15.68 -37.09
N VAL A 120 -2.07 14.72 -36.61
CA VAL A 120 -1.01 14.07 -37.40
C VAL A 120 -1.60 13.37 -38.62
N GLU A 121 -2.66 12.58 -38.45
CA GLU A 121 -3.35 11.89 -39.56
C GLU A 121 -3.88 12.88 -40.60
N GLN A 122 -4.49 13.99 -40.17
CA GLN A 122 -4.94 15.04 -41.07
C GLN A 122 -3.82 15.73 -41.81
N ASN A 123 -2.68 15.97 -41.15
CA ASN A 123 -1.52 16.59 -41.78
C ASN A 123 -0.86 15.67 -42.80
N VAL A 124 -0.75 14.37 -42.50
CA VAL A 124 -0.28 13.36 -43.47
C VAL A 124 -1.22 13.32 -44.68
N THR A 125 -2.54 13.29 -44.44
CA THR A 125 -3.54 13.26 -45.52
C THR A 125 -3.47 14.52 -46.38
N ARG A 126 -3.36 15.70 -45.76
CA ARG A 126 -3.16 16.97 -46.48
C ARG A 126 -1.89 16.96 -47.32
N ASN A 127 -0.77 16.48 -46.76
CA ASN A 127 0.52 16.49 -47.45
C ASN A 127 0.58 15.49 -48.63
N ILE A 128 -0.23 14.42 -48.60
CA ILE A 128 -0.36 13.47 -49.71
C ILE A 128 -1.33 13.98 -50.79
N MET A 129 -2.36 14.75 -50.41
CA MET A 129 -3.37 15.29 -51.33
C MET A 129 -3.03 16.67 -51.91
N THR A 130 -1.96 17.34 -51.47
CA THR A 130 -1.41 18.50 -52.19
C THR A 130 -0.72 18.00 -53.45
N PRO A 131 -1.27 18.23 -54.65
CA PRO A 131 -0.51 17.94 -55.85
C PRO A 131 0.71 18.88 -55.85
N HIS A 132 1.90 18.33 -56.07
CA HIS A 132 3.09 19.09 -56.41
C HIS A 132 2.85 19.75 -57.78
N ILE A 133 2.04 20.81 -57.81
CA ILE A 133 1.89 21.69 -58.96
C ILE A 133 2.95 22.77 -58.76
N PHE A 134 3.84 22.88 -59.75
CA PHE A 134 5.08 23.66 -59.82
C PHE A 134 6.35 22.95 -59.30
N SER A 135 7.01 22.25 -60.22
CA SER A 135 8.42 22.52 -60.53
C SER A 135 8.56 22.40 -62.04
N ASP A 136 8.87 23.53 -62.69
CA ASP A 136 9.24 23.66 -64.11
C ASP A 136 10.52 22.86 -64.44
#